data_AF-A0A7J4D1B0-F1
#
_entry.id   AF-A0A7J4D1B0-F1
#
_cell.length_a   1.000
_cell.length_b   1.000
_cell.length_c   1.000
_cell.angle_alpha   90.00
_cell.angle_beta   90.00
_cell.angle_gamma   90.00
#
_symmetry.space_group_name_H-M   'P 1'
#
loop_
_entity.id
_entity.type
_entity.pdbx_description
1 polymer ?
#
loop_
_entity_poly.entity_id
_entity_poly.type
_entity_poly.pdbx_seq_one_letter_code
_entity_poly.pdbx_strand_id
1 'polypeptide(L)'
;MSSKMVDVDGDDLDDRLVDQVGPGESDIRSIAERVDNIRLVKLPTPVLERIYEDIQRDLDKVVERAKTIEEELHIKLLDGDGSSLEEAHKEMAQCKREADEIEDYKTLIYDALQEAKLKKRMIEFLGSERRANLLEITVLALIVVVLGFMTWELFYLQGSEHADTRLNIFYLDAGCCVIFLTEFFLRYKFAEDRRWYVRNHWIDFVTSIPIPAVSELRYGRSVRLLRLIRALRVLRAFRIIFFFWRGMDHLSSVVNVKLMKKSMKGICVIMILGAFIIQLGEGENDASVGSFAESMWWSFTTVVTGGFADIYNPTTTGGRFLTVLLIISGMIIVGVFTATLTSLYVEEGTEELQMMQKTLDERFTNLANSHEQGTRERHQGIYEREVLDRKLSEGMTTIFNNQKELSDKIEELDKKINSK
;
A
#
# COMPACT_ATOMS: atom_id res chain seq x y z
N MET A 1 -22.81 -20.25 -6.82
CA MET A 1 -22.43 -19.85 -8.20
C MET A 1 -21.05 -20.39 -8.53
N SER A 2 -20.82 -20.83 -9.77
CA SER A 2 -19.51 -21.28 -10.24
C SER A 2 -18.62 -20.05 -10.44
N SER A 3 -17.54 -19.93 -9.68
CA SER A 3 -16.55 -18.86 -9.80
C SER A 3 -15.61 -19.14 -10.98
N LYS A 4 -16.14 -19.12 -12.20
CA LYS A 4 -15.29 -19.02 -13.39
C LYS A 4 -15.18 -17.54 -13.71
N MET A 5 -13.95 -17.06 -13.85
CA MET A 5 -13.59 -15.76 -14.41
C MET A 5 -14.35 -15.60 -15.74
N VAL A 6 -15.04 -14.47 -15.90
CA VAL A 6 -15.69 -14.09 -17.14
C VAL A 6 -14.76 -13.08 -17.79
N ASP A 7 -14.06 -13.54 -18.81
CA ASP A 7 -13.11 -12.76 -19.60
C ASP A 7 -13.61 -12.80 -21.06
N VAL A 8 -14.23 -11.70 -21.47
CA VAL A 8 -14.91 -11.47 -22.75
C VAL A 8 -13.95 -10.79 -23.73
N ASP A 9 -13.01 -9.97 -23.25
CA ASP A 9 -12.06 -9.23 -24.09
C ASP A 9 -10.69 -9.93 -24.24
N GLY A 10 -10.45 -10.98 -23.45
CA GLY A 10 -9.28 -11.85 -23.53
C GLY A 10 -8.04 -11.30 -22.82
N ASP A 11 -8.21 -10.38 -21.87
CA ASP A 11 -7.11 -9.77 -21.12
C ASP A 11 -6.71 -10.53 -19.83
N ASP A 12 -7.36 -11.68 -19.58
CA ASP A 12 -7.29 -12.52 -18.39
C ASP A 12 -7.88 -11.87 -17.11
N LEU A 13 -8.57 -10.74 -17.17
CA LEU A 13 -9.25 -10.13 -16.02
C LEU A 13 -10.72 -10.56 -15.94
N ASP A 14 -11.34 -10.40 -14.76
CA ASP A 14 -12.76 -10.71 -14.58
C ASP A 14 -13.60 -9.47 -14.92
N ASP A 15 -14.21 -9.47 -16.09
CA ASP A 15 -15.02 -8.36 -16.61
C ASP A 15 -16.18 -7.99 -15.70
N ARG A 16 -16.61 -8.89 -14.82
CA ARG A 16 -17.64 -8.58 -13.80
C ARG A 16 -17.20 -7.53 -12.78
N LEU A 17 -15.91 -7.18 -12.72
CA LEU A 17 -15.39 -6.03 -11.97
C LEU A 17 -15.65 -4.70 -12.70
N VAL A 18 -15.85 -4.76 -14.02
CA VAL A 18 -16.06 -3.60 -14.91
C VAL A 18 -17.53 -3.51 -15.36
N ASP A 19 -18.24 -4.64 -15.50
CA ASP A 19 -19.59 -4.76 -16.07
C ASP A 19 -20.74 -4.65 -15.06
N GLN A 20 -20.47 -4.53 -13.75
CA GLN A 20 -21.51 -4.25 -12.74
C GLN A 20 -22.04 -2.80 -12.79
N VAL A 21 -21.80 -2.07 -13.87
CA VAL A 21 -22.19 -0.66 -14.01
C VAL A 21 -23.70 -0.55 -14.23
N GLY A 22 -24.43 -0.34 -13.13
CA GLY A 22 -25.74 0.32 -13.19
C GLY A 22 -25.56 1.78 -13.66
N PRO A 23 -26.57 2.41 -14.29
CA PRO A 23 -26.45 3.74 -14.91
C PRO A 23 -26.18 4.93 -13.94
N GLY A 24 -25.78 4.67 -12.69
CA GLY A 24 -25.41 5.66 -11.68
C GLY A 24 -24.04 5.44 -11.00
N GLU A 25 -23.24 4.45 -11.41
CA GLU A 25 -21.95 4.06 -10.77
C GLU A 25 -20.70 4.51 -11.56
N SER A 26 -20.83 5.60 -12.33
CA SER A 26 -19.73 6.25 -13.06
C SER A 26 -19.12 7.43 -12.29
N ASP A 27 -19.16 7.40 -10.96
CA ASP A 27 -18.51 8.41 -10.11
C ASP A 27 -17.01 8.08 -9.96
N ILE A 28 -16.14 9.09 -10.06
CA ILE A 28 -14.68 8.91 -9.98
C ILE A 28 -14.29 8.23 -8.66
N ARG A 29 -14.99 8.53 -7.57
CA ARG A 29 -14.78 7.88 -6.26
C ARG A 29 -15.03 6.37 -6.33
N SER A 30 -16.08 5.95 -7.04
CA SER A 30 -16.36 4.52 -7.23
C SER A 30 -15.33 3.84 -8.14
N ILE A 31 -14.73 4.58 -9.07
CA ILE A 31 -13.66 4.08 -9.95
C ILE A 31 -12.35 3.94 -9.14
N ALA A 32 -11.98 4.98 -8.38
CA ALA A 32 -10.82 4.97 -7.48
C ALA A 32 -10.93 3.81 -6.48
N GLU A 33 -12.09 3.66 -5.81
CA GLU A 33 -12.33 2.57 -4.88
C GLU A 33 -12.23 1.18 -5.56
N ARG A 34 -12.58 1.06 -6.86
CA ARG A 34 -12.37 -0.18 -7.62
C ARG A 34 -10.90 -0.44 -7.92
N VAL A 35 -10.13 0.60 -8.26
CA VAL A 35 -8.67 0.52 -8.51
C VAL A 35 -7.94 0.16 -7.21
N ASP A 36 -8.27 0.79 -6.09
CA ASP A 36 -7.65 0.50 -4.78
C ASP A 36 -8.00 -0.90 -4.26
N ASN A 37 -9.16 -1.43 -4.69
CA ASN A 37 -9.56 -2.80 -4.38
C ASN A 37 -8.89 -3.86 -5.27
N ILE A 38 -8.05 -3.47 -6.25
CA ILE A 38 -7.24 -4.42 -7.03
C ILE A 38 -6.15 -4.99 -6.13
N ARG A 39 -6.44 -6.13 -5.53
CA ARG A 39 -5.47 -6.88 -4.72
C ARG A 39 -4.61 -7.73 -5.62
N LEU A 40 -3.29 -7.49 -5.61
CA LEU A 40 -2.29 -8.27 -6.33
C LEU A 40 -2.46 -9.79 -6.12
N VAL A 41 -2.83 -10.20 -4.90
CA VAL A 41 -3.07 -11.62 -4.52
C VAL A 41 -4.23 -12.28 -5.29
N LYS A 42 -5.16 -11.49 -5.82
CA LYS A 42 -6.31 -11.98 -6.61
C LYS A 42 -6.06 -11.96 -8.12
N LEU A 43 -4.93 -11.40 -8.57
CA LEU A 43 -4.63 -11.33 -9.99
C LEU A 43 -4.34 -12.72 -10.57
N PRO A 44 -4.66 -12.94 -11.85
CA PRO A 44 -4.32 -14.16 -12.56
C PRO A 44 -2.80 -14.36 -12.59
N THR A 45 -2.36 -15.62 -12.54
CA THR A 45 -0.93 -15.96 -12.66
C THR A 45 -0.27 -15.38 -13.91
N PRO A 46 -0.88 -15.43 -15.12
CA PRO A 46 -0.26 -14.86 -16.33
C PRO A 46 -0.06 -13.34 -16.27
N VAL A 47 -0.96 -12.62 -15.59
CA VAL A 47 -0.85 -11.16 -15.40
C VAL A 47 0.28 -10.84 -14.43
N LEU A 48 0.37 -11.56 -13.31
CA LEU A 48 1.46 -11.40 -12.34
C LEU A 48 2.84 -11.72 -12.93
N GLU A 49 2.94 -12.72 -13.82
CA GLU A 49 4.19 -13.00 -14.54
C GLU A 49 4.59 -11.84 -15.46
N ARG A 50 3.65 -11.28 -16.22
CA ARG A 50 3.89 -10.10 -17.08
C ARG A 50 4.35 -8.88 -16.27
N ILE A 51 3.68 -8.60 -15.14
CA ILE A 51 4.05 -7.49 -14.24
C ILE A 51 5.46 -7.72 -13.67
N TYR A 52 5.77 -8.95 -13.22
CA TYR A 52 7.10 -9.27 -12.69
C TYR A 52 8.21 -9.06 -13.73
N GLU A 53 8.00 -9.49 -14.97
CA GLU A 53 8.95 -9.27 -16.06
C GLU A 53 9.14 -7.79 -16.35
N ASP A 54 8.07 -6.99 -16.33
CA ASP A 54 8.15 -5.56 -16.62
C ASP A 54 8.97 -4.81 -15.54
N ILE A 55 8.72 -5.11 -14.27
CA ILE A 55 9.49 -4.59 -13.13
C ILE A 55 10.97 -4.96 -13.26
N GLN A 56 11.26 -6.18 -13.72
CA GLN A 56 12.64 -6.60 -13.92
C GLN A 56 13.32 -5.79 -15.03
N ARG A 57 12.61 -5.50 -16.13
CA ARG A 57 13.12 -4.61 -17.19
C ARG A 57 13.38 -3.20 -16.67
N ASP A 58 12.50 -2.67 -15.82
CA ASP A 58 12.68 -1.33 -15.25
C ASP A 58 13.88 -1.26 -14.31
N LEU A 59 14.11 -2.31 -13.51
CA LEU A 59 15.32 -2.42 -12.71
C LEU A 59 16.57 -2.46 -13.60
N ASP A 60 16.55 -3.24 -14.69
CA ASP A 60 17.67 -3.34 -15.64
C ASP A 60 17.97 -1.99 -16.31
N LYS A 61 16.94 -1.18 -16.64
CA LYS A 61 17.11 0.19 -17.16
C LYS A 61 17.82 1.11 -16.16
N VAL A 62 17.47 1.02 -14.87
CA VAL A 62 18.11 1.83 -13.82
C VAL A 62 19.56 1.40 -13.62
N VAL A 63 19.84 0.10 -13.66
CA VAL A 63 21.21 -0.44 -13.61
C VAL A 63 22.03 0.05 -14.79
N GLU A 64 21.45 0.06 -16.00
CA GLU A 64 22.16 0.52 -17.19
C GLU A 64 22.45 2.03 -17.12
N ARG A 65 21.50 2.85 -16.66
CA ARG A 65 21.73 4.28 -16.37
C ARG A 65 22.86 4.48 -15.37
N ALA A 66 22.91 3.68 -14.30
CA ALA A 66 23.97 3.75 -13.30
C ALA A 66 25.36 3.44 -13.89
N LYS A 67 25.46 2.46 -14.80
CA LYS A 67 26.71 2.18 -15.52
C LYS A 67 27.12 3.35 -16.42
N THR A 68 26.18 3.95 -17.15
CA THR A 68 26.48 5.10 -18.00
C THR A 68 27.04 6.27 -17.18
N ILE A 69 26.47 6.54 -16.00
CA ILE A 69 26.97 7.57 -15.08
C ILE A 69 28.40 7.24 -14.62
N GLU A 70 28.68 5.98 -14.29
CA GLU A 70 30.02 5.53 -13.88
C GLU A 70 31.05 5.72 -15.01
N GLU A 71 30.70 5.31 -16.24
CA GLU A 71 31.56 5.46 -17.42
C GLU A 71 31.82 6.94 -17.75
N GLU A 72 30.79 7.78 -17.76
CA GLU A 72 30.93 9.22 -17.99
C GLU A 72 31.79 9.90 -16.93
N LEU A 73 31.57 9.55 -15.65
CA LEU A 73 32.38 10.08 -14.55
C LEU A 73 33.84 9.69 -14.72
N HIS A 74 34.12 8.43 -15.11
CA HIS A 74 35.48 7.98 -15.32
C HIS A 74 36.19 8.77 -16.42
N ILE A 75 35.50 9.04 -17.54
CA ILE A 75 36.03 9.85 -18.64
C ILE A 75 36.29 11.29 -18.19
N LYS A 76 35.32 11.94 -17.53
CA LYS A 76 35.46 13.34 -17.07
C LYS A 76 36.54 13.52 -16.01
N LEU A 77 36.74 12.52 -15.13
CA LEU A 77 37.82 12.53 -14.14
C LEU A 77 39.20 12.38 -14.79
N LEU A 78 39.33 11.57 -15.85
CA LEU A 78 40.59 11.46 -16.62
C LEU A 78 40.96 12.78 -17.30
N ASP A 79 39.96 13.58 -17.69
CA ASP A 79 40.13 14.93 -18.26
C ASP A 79 40.41 16.01 -17.19
N GLY A 80 40.40 15.64 -15.90
CA GLY A 80 40.74 16.53 -14.78
C GLY A 80 39.58 17.39 -14.25
N ASP A 81 38.33 17.12 -14.65
CA ASP A 81 37.14 17.84 -14.17
C ASP A 81 36.61 17.26 -12.86
N GLY A 82 37.05 17.83 -11.74
CA GLY A 82 36.56 17.46 -10.41
C GLY A 82 35.15 17.95 -10.07
N SER A 83 34.55 18.84 -10.86
CA SER A 83 33.19 19.36 -10.60
C SER A 83 32.10 18.36 -10.97
N SER A 84 32.37 17.52 -11.98
CA SER A 84 31.50 16.42 -12.41
C SER A 84 31.26 15.34 -11.34
N LEU A 85 32.11 15.28 -10.31
CA LEU A 85 32.02 14.28 -9.24
C LEU A 85 30.77 14.49 -8.36
N GLU A 86 30.44 15.75 -8.04
CA GLU A 86 29.27 16.06 -7.19
C GLU A 86 27.96 15.76 -7.94
N GLU A 87 27.93 16.05 -9.23
CA GLU A 87 26.78 15.76 -10.11
C GLU A 87 26.57 14.25 -10.26
N ALA A 88 27.62 13.48 -10.55
CA ALA A 88 27.54 12.03 -10.64
C ALA A 88 27.11 11.37 -9.31
N HIS A 89 27.57 11.87 -8.16
CA HIS A 89 27.10 11.39 -6.86
C HIS A 89 25.59 11.62 -6.66
N LYS A 90 25.08 12.78 -7.08
CA LYS A 90 23.66 13.12 -6.97
C LYS A 90 22.80 12.21 -7.85
N GLU A 91 23.21 12.01 -9.10
CA GLU A 91 22.51 11.12 -10.04
C GLU A 91 22.57 9.66 -9.60
N MET A 92 23.72 9.19 -9.10
CA MET A 92 23.86 7.84 -8.56
C MET A 92 23.01 7.64 -7.30
N ALA A 93 22.88 8.66 -6.45
CA ALA A 93 21.99 8.64 -5.29
C ALA A 93 20.50 8.61 -5.69
N GLN A 94 20.14 9.17 -6.85
CA GLN A 94 18.80 9.04 -7.41
C GLN A 94 18.57 7.63 -7.98
N CYS A 95 19.47 7.13 -8.83
CA CYS A 95 19.38 5.77 -9.39
C CYS A 95 19.29 4.71 -8.29
N LYS A 96 20.07 4.84 -7.22
CA LYS A 96 19.99 3.95 -6.06
C LYS A 96 18.62 3.98 -5.38
N ARG A 97 18.01 5.16 -5.22
CA ARG A 97 16.68 5.28 -4.60
C ARG A 97 15.60 4.64 -5.46
N GLU A 98 15.64 4.89 -6.76
CA GLU A 98 14.73 4.29 -7.76
C GLU A 98 14.89 2.76 -7.75
N ALA A 99 16.12 2.24 -7.79
CA ALA A 99 16.39 0.80 -7.73
C ALA A 99 15.86 0.16 -6.44
N ASP A 100 16.10 0.77 -5.28
CA ASP A 100 15.59 0.27 -3.99
C ASP A 100 14.04 0.19 -3.97
N GLU A 101 13.35 1.16 -4.59
CA GLU A 101 11.88 1.18 -4.69
C GLU A 101 11.35 0.09 -5.63
N ILE A 102 11.96 -0.05 -6.80
CA ILE A 102 11.62 -1.11 -7.76
C ILE A 102 11.89 -2.49 -7.16
N GLU A 103 12.96 -2.67 -6.39
CA GLU A 103 13.30 -3.95 -5.75
C GLU A 103 12.35 -4.32 -4.60
N ASP A 104 11.92 -3.33 -3.79
CA ASP A 104 10.87 -3.53 -2.78
C ASP A 104 9.55 -3.97 -3.46
N TYR A 105 9.16 -3.32 -4.56
CA TYR A 105 7.95 -3.69 -5.32
C TYR A 105 8.07 -5.05 -6.03
N LYS A 106 9.24 -5.35 -6.60
CA LYS A 106 9.56 -6.66 -7.19
C LYS A 106 9.38 -7.80 -6.19
N THR A 107 9.79 -7.58 -4.95
CA THR A 107 9.65 -8.58 -3.88
C THR A 107 8.18 -8.83 -3.56
N LEU A 108 7.36 -7.78 -3.49
CA LEU A 108 5.92 -7.88 -3.27
C LEU A 108 5.22 -8.67 -4.37
N ILE A 109 5.53 -8.37 -5.63
CA ILE A 109 4.95 -9.05 -6.80
C ILE A 109 5.43 -10.50 -6.87
N TYR A 110 6.70 -10.76 -6.57
CA TYR A 110 7.23 -12.12 -6.51
C TYR A 110 6.51 -12.96 -5.45
N ASP A 111 6.31 -12.42 -4.25
CA ASP A 111 5.58 -13.10 -3.18
C ASP A 111 4.14 -13.38 -3.61
N ALA A 112 3.43 -12.39 -4.16
CA ALA A 112 2.06 -12.56 -4.68
C ALA A 112 1.99 -13.63 -5.80
N LEU A 113 2.96 -13.62 -6.73
CA LEU A 113 3.07 -14.60 -7.82
C LEU A 113 3.26 -16.02 -7.29
N GLN A 114 4.16 -16.22 -6.33
CA GLN A 114 4.40 -17.54 -5.73
C GLN A 114 3.16 -18.04 -4.96
N GLU A 115 2.43 -17.15 -4.30
CA GLU A 115 1.17 -17.46 -3.63
C GLU A 115 0.07 -17.89 -4.61
N ALA A 116 -0.12 -17.12 -5.69
CA ALA A 116 -1.07 -17.44 -6.74
C ALA A 116 -0.76 -18.79 -7.40
N LYS A 117 0.52 -19.05 -7.71
CA LYS A 117 1.00 -20.33 -8.25
C LYS A 117 0.75 -21.50 -7.30
N LEU A 118 1.05 -21.33 -6.01
CA LEU A 118 0.80 -22.34 -5.00
C LEU A 118 -0.69 -22.66 -4.90
N LYS A 119 -1.55 -21.63 -4.82
CA LYS A 119 -3.00 -21.78 -4.74
C LYS A 119 -3.55 -22.48 -5.98
N LYS A 120 -3.11 -22.10 -7.17
CA LYS A 120 -3.50 -22.74 -8.44
C LYS A 120 -3.18 -24.24 -8.43
N ARG A 121 -1.94 -24.61 -8.08
CA ARG A 121 -1.52 -26.02 -8.01
C ARG A 121 -2.27 -26.81 -6.93
N MET A 122 -2.60 -26.17 -5.79
CA MET A 122 -3.47 -26.79 -4.78
C MET A 122 -4.88 -27.02 -5.31
N ILE A 123 -5.46 -26.08 -6.03
CA ILE A 123 -6.79 -26.23 -6.64
C ILE A 123 -6.79 -27.37 -7.65
N GLU A 124 -5.76 -27.46 -8.50
CA GLU A 124 -5.58 -28.56 -9.45
C GLU A 124 -5.47 -29.92 -8.74
N PHE A 125 -4.74 -29.99 -7.62
CA PHE A 125 -4.60 -31.23 -6.84
C PHE A 125 -5.87 -31.64 -6.10
N LEU A 126 -6.55 -30.70 -5.41
CA LEU A 126 -7.79 -30.99 -4.68
C LEU A 126 -9.02 -31.14 -5.60
N GLY A 127 -8.88 -30.75 -6.87
CA GLY A 127 -9.88 -30.85 -7.92
C GLY A 127 -11.00 -29.81 -7.86
N SER A 128 -11.00 -28.91 -6.85
CA SER A 128 -11.95 -27.79 -6.80
C SER A 128 -11.46 -26.66 -5.89
N GLU A 129 -11.81 -25.43 -6.24
CA GLU A 129 -11.54 -24.23 -5.44
C GLU A 129 -12.18 -24.30 -4.06
N ARG A 130 -13.42 -24.83 -3.98
CA ARG A 130 -14.14 -24.98 -2.69
C ARG A 130 -13.40 -25.87 -1.70
N ARG A 131 -12.75 -26.94 -2.18
CA ARG A 131 -11.99 -27.85 -1.32
C ARG A 131 -10.70 -27.22 -0.82
N ALA A 132 -10.02 -26.44 -1.66
CA ALA A 132 -8.82 -25.68 -1.24
C ALA A 132 -9.19 -24.65 -0.16
N ASN A 133 -10.26 -23.88 -0.37
CA ASN A 133 -10.74 -22.91 0.61
C ASN A 133 -11.25 -23.59 1.89
N LEU A 134 -11.94 -24.74 1.78
CA LEU A 134 -12.35 -25.54 2.94
C LEU A 134 -11.15 -26.02 3.76
N LEU A 135 -10.08 -26.47 3.11
CA LEU A 135 -8.85 -26.88 3.79
C LEU A 135 -8.25 -25.69 4.55
N GLU A 136 -8.16 -24.52 3.93
CA GLU A 136 -7.69 -23.29 4.59
C GLU A 136 -8.53 -22.90 5.81
N ILE A 137 -9.85 -22.88 5.67
CA ILE A 137 -10.78 -22.58 6.77
C ILE A 137 -10.66 -23.64 7.88
N THR A 138 -10.53 -24.91 7.52
CA THR A 138 -10.39 -26.01 8.48
C THR A 138 -9.11 -25.86 9.28
N VAL A 139 -7.98 -25.56 8.62
CA VAL A 139 -6.70 -25.30 9.28
C VAL A 139 -6.83 -24.10 10.23
N LEU A 140 -7.42 -22.99 9.78
CA LEU A 140 -7.64 -21.81 10.61
C LEU A 140 -8.47 -22.12 11.85
N ALA A 141 -9.60 -22.80 11.68
CA ALA A 141 -10.47 -23.21 12.79
C ALA A 141 -9.73 -24.11 13.79
N LEU A 142 -8.92 -25.04 13.28
CA LEU A 142 -8.15 -25.96 14.10
C LEU A 142 -7.04 -25.23 14.89
N ILE A 143 -6.44 -24.17 14.35
CA ILE A 143 -5.51 -23.30 15.09
C ILE A 143 -6.22 -22.63 16.27
N VAL A 144 -7.40 -22.06 16.04
CA VAL A 144 -8.21 -21.42 17.09
C VAL A 144 -8.57 -22.42 18.19
N VAL A 145 -8.98 -23.63 17.81
CA VAL A 145 -9.31 -24.71 18.77
C VAL A 145 -8.08 -25.11 19.60
N VAL A 146 -6.91 -25.28 18.97
CA VAL A 146 -5.66 -25.61 19.68
C VAL A 146 -5.27 -24.51 20.66
N LEU A 147 -5.39 -23.23 20.29
CA LEU A 147 -5.15 -22.12 21.21
C LEU A 147 -6.15 -22.07 22.36
N GLY A 148 -7.41 -22.42 22.09
CA GLY A 148 -8.44 -22.58 23.11
C GLY A 148 -8.06 -23.66 24.13
N PHE A 149 -7.63 -24.84 23.66
CA PHE A 149 -7.15 -25.91 24.52
C PHE A 149 -5.89 -25.53 25.31
N MET A 150 -4.94 -24.81 24.69
CA MET A 150 -3.76 -24.29 25.39
C MET A 150 -4.11 -23.30 26.49
N THR A 151 -5.03 -22.38 26.22
CA THR A 151 -5.51 -21.41 27.21
C THR A 151 -6.21 -22.14 28.36
N TRP A 152 -7.05 -23.14 28.04
CA TRP A 152 -7.71 -23.97 29.04
C TRP A 152 -6.71 -24.75 29.90
N GLU A 153 -5.68 -25.36 29.28
CA GLU A 153 -4.58 -26.03 29.98
C GLU A 153 -3.85 -25.08 30.94
N LEU A 154 -3.57 -23.86 30.50
CA LEU A 154 -2.80 -22.88 31.26
C LEU A 154 -3.56 -22.36 32.51
N PHE A 155 -4.86 -22.12 32.38
CA PHE A 155 -5.67 -21.50 33.44
C PHE A 155 -6.32 -22.50 34.39
N TYR A 156 -6.82 -23.63 33.89
CA TYR A 156 -7.66 -24.55 34.67
C TYR A 156 -6.95 -25.85 35.09
N LEU A 157 -5.86 -26.24 34.44
CA LEU A 157 -5.22 -27.55 34.62
C LEU A 157 -3.85 -27.48 35.33
N GLN A 158 -3.61 -26.48 36.20
CA GLN A 158 -2.33 -26.32 36.93
C GLN A 158 -2.09 -27.32 38.07
N GLY A 159 -3.03 -28.22 38.38
CA GLY A 159 -2.92 -29.23 39.45
C GLY A 159 -2.40 -30.60 39.01
N SER A 160 -1.75 -31.36 39.92
CA SER A 160 -1.32 -32.74 39.67
C SER A 160 -2.49 -33.73 39.52
N GLU A 161 -3.67 -33.40 40.04
CA GLU A 161 -4.89 -34.21 39.96
C GLU A 161 -5.47 -34.35 38.54
N HIS A 162 -5.07 -33.48 37.60
CA HIS A 162 -5.57 -33.50 36.22
C HIS A 162 -4.51 -33.99 35.21
N ALA A 163 -3.65 -34.91 35.62
CA ALA A 163 -2.62 -35.50 34.75
C ALA A 163 -3.23 -36.20 33.53
N ASP A 164 -4.27 -37.01 33.72
CA ASP A 164 -4.95 -37.74 32.64
C ASP A 164 -5.62 -36.79 31.63
N THR A 165 -6.28 -35.74 32.12
CA THR A 165 -6.90 -34.72 31.26
C THR A 165 -5.86 -33.96 30.44
N ARG A 166 -4.69 -33.66 31.01
CA ARG A 166 -3.57 -33.04 30.26
C ARG A 166 -3.02 -33.98 29.18
N LEU A 167 -2.93 -35.28 29.47
CA LEU A 167 -2.49 -36.29 28.50
C LEU A 167 -3.47 -36.41 27.32
N ASN A 168 -4.78 -36.38 27.59
CA ASN A 168 -5.81 -36.39 26.55
C ASN A 168 -5.75 -35.13 25.67
N ILE A 169 -5.60 -33.95 26.26
CA ILE A 169 -5.41 -32.69 25.53
C ILE A 169 -4.13 -32.74 24.69
N PHE A 170 -3.06 -33.33 25.22
CA PHE A 170 -1.82 -33.52 24.47
C PHE A 170 -2.01 -34.43 23.25
N TYR A 171 -2.74 -35.55 23.36
CA TYR A 171 -3.02 -36.39 22.20
C TYR A 171 -3.89 -35.70 21.14
N LEU A 172 -4.88 -34.91 21.56
CA LEU A 172 -5.67 -34.08 20.66
C LEU A 172 -4.79 -33.04 19.94
N ASP A 173 -3.95 -32.34 20.70
CA ASP A 173 -2.99 -31.38 20.16
C ASP A 173 -1.98 -32.02 19.20
N ALA A 174 -1.48 -33.20 19.54
CA ALA A 174 -0.56 -33.96 18.69
C ALA A 174 -1.25 -34.39 17.38
N GLY A 175 -2.51 -34.82 17.45
CA GLY A 175 -3.32 -35.09 16.25
C GLY A 175 -3.48 -33.86 15.37
N CYS A 176 -3.79 -32.71 15.97
CA CYS A 176 -3.84 -31.42 15.28
C CYS A 176 -2.51 -31.04 14.62
N CYS A 177 -1.40 -31.23 15.34
CA CYS A 177 -0.05 -30.98 14.84
C CYS A 177 0.29 -31.86 13.62
N VAL A 178 -0.12 -33.13 13.62
CA VAL A 178 0.07 -34.02 12.46
C VAL A 178 -0.69 -33.51 11.24
N ILE A 179 -1.92 -33.00 11.43
CA ILE A 179 -2.70 -32.39 10.34
C ILE A 179 -1.97 -31.15 9.79
N PHE A 180 -1.50 -30.25 10.66
CA PHE A 180 -0.75 -29.07 10.22
C PHE A 180 0.56 -29.41 9.53
N LEU A 181 1.29 -30.41 10.04
CA LEU A 181 2.54 -30.85 9.45
C LEU A 181 2.30 -31.46 8.05
N THR A 182 1.23 -32.24 7.91
CA THR A 182 0.81 -32.80 6.61
C THR A 182 0.46 -31.69 5.64
N GLU A 183 -0.30 -30.69 6.08
CA GLU A 183 -0.67 -29.53 5.27
C GLU A 183 0.54 -28.71 4.84
N PHE A 184 1.49 -28.46 5.75
CA PHE A 184 2.75 -27.80 5.45
C PHE A 184 3.57 -28.56 4.40
N PHE A 185 3.72 -29.88 4.55
CA PHE A 185 4.47 -30.69 3.58
C PHE A 185 3.77 -30.80 2.22
N LEU A 186 2.43 -30.82 2.20
CA LEU A 186 1.66 -30.76 0.96
C LEU A 186 1.94 -29.44 0.24
N ARG A 187 1.78 -28.30 0.91
CA ARG A 187 2.08 -26.99 0.33
C ARG A 187 3.55 -26.84 -0.10
N TYR A 188 4.48 -27.32 0.72
CA TYR A 188 5.91 -27.34 0.39
C TYR A 188 6.21 -28.13 -0.89
N LYS A 189 5.53 -29.28 -1.10
CA LYS A 189 5.70 -30.10 -2.30
C LYS A 189 5.15 -29.40 -3.56
N PHE A 190 4.05 -28.65 -3.43
CA PHE A 190 3.43 -27.95 -4.56
C PHE A 190 4.03 -26.57 -4.84
N ALA A 191 4.74 -25.97 -3.88
CA ALA A 191 5.44 -24.71 -4.08
C ALA A 191 6.46 -24.81 -5.24
N GLU A 192 6.47 -23.81 -6.10
CA GLU A 192 7.42 -23.72 -7.22
C GLU A 192 8.82 -23.43 -6.69
N ASP A 193 8.94 -22.38 -5.86
CA ASP A 193 10.15 -22.08 -5.11
C ASP A 193 10.05 -22.59 -3.65
N ARG A 194 10.77 -23.68 -3.38
CA ARG A 194 10.86 -24.31 -2.04
C ARG A 194 11.57 -23.42 -1.01
N ARG A 195 12.54 -22.61 -1.44
CA ARG A 195 13.29 -21.72 -0.54
C ARG A 195 12.41 -20.56 -0.10
N TRP A 196 11.69 -19.96 -1.06
CA TRP A 196 10.67 -18.96 -0.78
C TRP A 196 9.64 -19.49 0.21
N TYR A 197 9.12 -20.70 -0.02
CA TYR A 197 8.09 -21.27 0.83
C TYR A 197 8.56 -21.43 2.29
N VAL A 198 9.75 -21.99 2.51
CA VAL A 198 10.30 -22.16 3.88
C VAL A 198 10.62 -20.82 4.51
N ARG A 199 11.17 -19.85 3.76
CA ARG A 199 11.45 -18.50 4.27
C ARG A 199 10.18 -17.80 4.74
N ASN A 200 9.07 -17.97 4.04
CA ASN A 200 7.81 -17.30 4.38
C ASN A 200 6.96 -18.09 5.40
N HIS A 201 7.08 -19.42 5.46
CA HIS A 201 6.24 -20.30 6.30
C HIS A 201 7.03 -21.02 7.42
N TRP A 202 8.19 -20.51 7.82
CA TRP A 202 9.00 -21.15 8.88
C TRP A 202 8.24 -21.21 10.23
N ILE A 203 7.40 -20.22 10.52
CA ILE A 203 6.54 -20.19 11.72
C ILE A 203 5.52 -21.32 11.67
N ASP A 204 4.89 -21.57 10.51
CA ASP A 204 3.96 -22.68 10.34
C ASP A 204 4.65 -24.02 10.58
N PHE A 205 5.89 -24.19 10.12
CA PHE A 205 6.68 -25.39 10.39
C PHE A 205 6.97 -25.58 11.89
N VAL A 206 7.55 -24.55 12.54
CA VAL A 206 7.95 -24.62 13.96
C VAL A 206 6.73 -24.84 14.86
N THR A 207 5.60 -24.20 14.56
CA THR A 207 4.37 -24.32 15.35
C THR A 207 3.64 -25.65 15.16
N SER A 208 3.88 -26.35 14.06
CA SER A 208 3.29 -27.66 13.74
C SER A 208 4.00 -28.83 14.43
N ILE A 209 5.13 -28.60 15.10
CA ILE A 209 5.82 -29.66 15.84
C ILE A 209 5.11 -29.87 17.20
N PRO A 210 4.67 -31.11 17.50
CA PRO A 210 4.05 -31.40 18.79
C PRO A 210 5.09 -31.28 19.92
N ILE A 211 4.76 -30.36 20.82
CA ILE A 211 5.29 -30.04 22.16
C ILE A 211 5.08 -31.07 23.28
N PRO A 212 5.77 -32.25 23.42
CA PRO A 212 5.46 -33.17 24.52
C PRO A 212 5.38 -32.46 25.87
N ALA A 213 4.35 -32.80 26.65
CA ALA A 213 4.20 -32.38 28.03
C ALA A 213 5.26 -33.09 28.88
N VAL A 214 6.50 -32.62 28.78
CA VAL A 214 7.63 -33.10 29.56
C VAL A 214 7.51 -32.60 31.02
N SER A 215 6.45 -33.02 31.71
CA SER A 215 6.31 -32.83 33.15
C SER A 215 6.94 -33.95 33.97
N GLU A 216 7.38 -35.06 33.35
CA GLU A 216 7.86 -36.24 34.09
C GLU A 216 9.35 -36.58 33.90
N LEU A 217 10.07 -35.91 33.00
CA LEU A 217 11.52 -36.08 32.90
C LEU A 217 12.22 -35.29 34.01
N ARG A 218 12.22 -35.88 35.21
CA ARG A 218 12.95 -35.46 36.42
C ARG A 218 14.46 -35.70 36.27
N TYR A 219 15.07 -35.21 35.19
CA TYR A 219 16.52 -35.10 35.07
C TYR A 219 16.93 -33.68 35.45
N GLY A 220 17.53 -33.56 36.63
CA GLY A 220 18.02 -32.30 37.19
C GLY A 220 18.94 -31.56 36.22
N ARG A 221 18.92 -30.22 36.32
CA ARG A 221 19.60 -29.22 35.46
C ARG A 221 18.86 -28.78 34.18
N SER A 222 17.86 -29.53 33.70
CA SER A 222 17.09 -29.21 32.48
C SER A 222 15.85 -28.33 32.69
N VAL A 223 15.57 -27.87 33.92
CA VAL A 223 14.39 -27.03 34.24
C VAL A 223 14.34 -25.73 33.43
N ARG A 224 15.51 -25.20 33.02
CA ARG A 224 15.59 -24.01 32.15
C ARG A 224 15.14 -24.31 30.72
N LEU A 225 15.53 -25.45 30.16
CA LEU A 225 15.09 -25.91 28.83
C LEU A 225 13.59 -26.23 28.81
N LEU A 226 13.06 -26.78 29.90
CA LEU A 226 11.61 -27.01 30.05
C LEU A 226 10.79 -25.71 30.01
N ARG A 227 11.32 -24.60 30.55
CA ARG A 227 10.69 -23.28 30.47
C ARG A 227 10.68 -22.72 29.04
N LEU A 228 11.77 -22.90 28.29
CA LEU A 228 11.83 -22.55 26.86
C LEU A 228 10.84 -23.37 26.04
N ILE A 229 10.76 -24.68 26.28
CA ILE A 229 9.80 -25.56 25.60
C ILE A 229 8.34 -25.12 25.84
N ARG A 230 8.01 -24.67 27.07
CA ARG A 230 6.70 -24.10 27.37
C ARG A 230 6.48 -22.75 26.67
N ALA A 231 7.51 -21.92 26.50
CA ALA A 231 7.42 -20.67 25.74
C ALA A 231 7.21 -20.90 24.22
N LEU A 232 7.81 -21.96 23.66
CA LEU A 232 7.59 -22.34 22.25
C LEU A 232 6.12 -22.66 21.95
N ARG A 233 5.34 -23.13 22.94
CA ARG A 233 3.90 -23.34 22.79
C ARG A 233 3.14 -22.04 22.52
N VAL A 234 3.57 -20.93 23.11
CA VAL A 234 2.98 -19.58 22.89
C VAL A 234 3.28 -19.07 21.48
N LEU A 235 4.35 -19.54 20.84
CA LEU A 235 4.65 -19.20 19.43
C LEU A 235 3.50 -19.59 18.49
N ARG A 236 2.64 -20.55 18.87
CA ARG A 236 1.46 -20.92 18.09
C ARG A 236 0.45 -19.78 17.97
N ALA A 237 0.37 -18.88 18.95
CA ALA A 237 -0.48 -17.70 18.86
C ALA A 237 0.00 -16.73 17.76
N PHE A 238 1.32 -16.67 17.53
CA PHE A 238 1.88 -15.87 16.44
C PHE A 238 1.49 -16.38 15.06
N ARG A 239 1.08 -17.66 14.91
CA ARG A 239 0.57 -18.19 13.64
C ARG A 239 -0.69 -17.45 13.19
N ILE A 240 -1.61 -17.14 14.11
CA ILE A 240 -2.80 -16.33 13.81
C ILE A 240 -2.37 -14.92 13.42
N ILE A 241 -1.48 -14.30 14.20
CA ILE A 241 -1.00 -12.94 13.91
C ILE A 241 -0.37 -12.88 12.52
N PHE A 242 0.47 -13.86 12.17
CA PHE A 242 1.16 -13.90 10.87
C PHE A 242 0.20 -14.20 9.71
N PHE A 243 -0.78 -15.09 9.92
CA PHE A 243 -1.85 -15.34 8.96
C PHE A 243 -2.69 -14.08 8.69
N PHE A 244 -3.05 -13.34 9.73
CA PHE A 244 -3.76 -12.06 9.60
C PHE A 244 -2.88 -10.97 8.99
N TRP A 245 -1.61 -10.86 9.39
CA TRP A 245 -0.65 -9.92 8.82
C TRP A 245 -0.48 -10.13 7.32
N ARG A 246 -0.43 -11.38 6.85
CA ARG A 246 -0.40 -11.71 5.43
C ARG A 246 -1.68 -11.35 4.69
N GLY A 247 -2.82 -11.27 5.38
CA GLY A 247 -4.07 -10.75 4.83
C GLY A 247 -4.20 -9.22 4.89
N MET A 248 -3.26 -8.53 5.54
CA MET A 248 -3.23 -7.08 5.75
C MET A 248 -2.14 -6.44 4.87
N ASP A 249 -2.32 -6.53 3.54
CA ASP A 249 -1.42 -5.96 2.53
C ASP A 249 -1.07 -4.48 2.83
N HIS A 250 -2.04 -3.72 3.37
CA HIS A 250 -1.90 -2.30 3.71
C HIS A 250 -1.02 -2.02 4.94
N LEU A 251 -0.82 -2.97 5.86
CA LEU A 251 0.07 -2.73 7.01
C LEU A 251 1.53 -2.98 6.62
N SER A 252 1.77 -3.91 5.69
CA SER A 252 3.10 -4.16 5.14
C SER A 252 3.60 -2.97 4.33
N SER A 253 2.74 -2.28 3.58
CA SER A 253 3.12 -1.06 2.85
C SER A 253 3.55 0.06 3.80
N VAL A 254 2.84 0.25 4.92
CA VAL A 254 3.17 1.25 5.96
C VAL A 254 4.52 0.98 6.62
N VAL A 255 4.82 -0.28 6.96
CA VAL A 255 6.13 -0.66 7.53
C VAL A 255 7.25 -0.58 6.49
N ASN A 256 6.92 -0.80 5.22
CA ASN A 256 7.90 -0.79 4.14
C ASN A 256 8.38 0.60 3.73
N VAL A 257 7.66 1.66 4.12
CA VAL A 257 8.10 3.04 3.85
C VAL A 257 9.50 3.26 4.43
N LYS A 258 10.46 3.71 3.59
CA LYS A 258 11.86 3.94 3.97
C LYS A 258 11.99 4.84 5.21
N LEU A 259 11.10 5.82 5.36
CA LEU A 259 11.02 6.70 6.53
C LEU A 259 10.67 5.93 7.81
N MET A 260 9.73 4.98 7.75
CA MET A 260 9.40 4.09 8.87
C MET A 260 10.58 3.20 9.23
N LYS A 261 11.20 2.52 8.25
CA LYS A 261 12.37 1.64 8.48
C LYS A 261 13.52 2.41 9.14
N LYS A 262 13.79 3.65 8.70
CA LYS A 262 14.83 4.52 9.30
C LYS A 262 14.45 4.98 10.70
N SER A 263 13.23 5.44 10.93
CA SER A 263 12.74 5.86 12.25
C SER A 263 12.76 4.71 13.26
N MET A 264 12.38 3.50 12.84
CA MET A 264 12.43 2.30 13.68
C MET A 264 13.87 1.90 14.05
N LYS A 265 14.82 1.98 13.10
CA LYS A 265 16.25 1.78 13.41
C LYS A 265 16.77 2.85 14.37
N GLY A 266 16.45 4.11 14.12
CA GLY A 266 16.84 5.24 14.96
C GLY A 266 16.34 5.09 16.39
N ILE A 267 15.08 4.69 16.57
CA ILE A 267 14.53 4.51 17.90
C ILE A 267 15.12 3.31 18.63
N CYS A 268 15.42 2.21 17.93
CA CYS A 268 16.15 1.09 18.54
C CYS A 268 17.53 1.53 19.06
N VAL A 269 18.25 2.34 18.29
CA VAL A 269 19.55 2.89 18.70
C VAL A 269 19.39 3.82 19.90
N ILE A 270 18.45 4.77 19.86
CA ILE A 270 18.18 5.71 20.96
C ILE A 270 17.77 4.96 22.22
N MET A 271 16.97 3.91 22.11
CA MET A 271 16.51 3.09 23.23
C MET A 271 17.66 2.30 23.88
N ILE A 272 18.56 1.71 23.07
CA ILE A 272 19.75 0.99 23.57
C ILE A 272 20.73 1.97 24.23
N LEU A 273 20.95 3.14 23.62
CA LEU A 273 21.80 4.18 24.19
C LEU A 273 21.20 4.73 25.49
N GLY A 274 19.88 4.96 25.52
CA GLY A 274 19.16 5.37 26.72
C GLY A 274 19.31 4.38 27.86
N ALA A 275 19.21 3.08 27.54
CA ALA A 275 19.43 2.01 28.51
C ALA A 275 20.87 2.05 29.08
N PHE A 276 21.88 2.24 28.23
CA PHE A 276 23.27 2.37 28.67
C PHE A 276 23.49 3.62 29.54
N ILE A 277 22.96 4.76 29.15
CA ILE A 277 23.15 6.04 29.85
C ILE A 277 22.50 6.00 31.23
N ILE A 278 21.26 5.50 31.34
CA ILE A 278 20.57 5.43 32.63
C ILE A 278 21.21 4.39 33.56
N GLN A 279 21.70 3.27 33.01
CA GLN A 279 22.41 2.26 33.80
C GLN A 279 23.71 2.82 34.39
N LEU A 280 24.51 3.53 33.60
CA LEU A 280 25.78 4.11 34.07
C LEU A 280 25.56 5.31 35.01
N GLY A 281 24.50 6.10 34.78
CA GLY A 281 24.23 7.29 35.58
C GLY A 281 23.51 7.01 36.90
N GLU A 282 22.61 6.02 36.93
CA GLU A 282 21.71 5.79 38.06
C GLU A 282 21.58 4.32 38.48
N GLY A 283 22.22 3.37 37.78
CA GLY A 283 22.14 1.94 38.09
C GLY A 283 22.80 1.53 39.41
N GLU A 284 23.69 2.35 39.98
CA GLU A 284 24.21 2.15 41.33
C GLU A 284 23.23 2.62 42.42
N ASN A 285 22.32 3.53 42.09
CA ASN A 285 21.38 4.15 43.03
C ASN A 285 20.08 3.35 43.17
N ASP A 286 19.66 2.65 42.13
CA ASP A 286 18.43 1.86 42.13
C ASP A 286 18.58 0.57 41.32
N ALA A 287 18.13 -0.55 41.91
CA ALA A 287 18.17 -1.86 41.28
C ALA A 287 17.28 -1.94 40.03
N SER A 288 16.22 -1.13 39.93
CA SER A 288 15.30 -1.10 38.77
C SER A 288 15.94 -0.59 37.48
N VAL A 289 17.15 -0.01 37.54
CA VAL A 289 17.98 0.34 36.38
C VAL A 289 19.42 -0.14 36.55
N GLY A 290 19.65 -1.12 37.44
CA GLY A 290 20.99 -1.59 37.78
C GLY A 290 21.58 -2.55 36.74
N SER A 291 20.74 -3.36 36.10
CA SER A 291 21.16 -4.23 35.00
C SER A 291 20.72 -3.69 33.63
N PHE A 292 21.51 -3.98 32.58
CA PHE A 292 21.19 -3.56 31.22
C PHE A 292 19.80 -4.01 30.78
N ALA A 293 19.35 -5.20 31.21
CA ALA A 293 18.03 -5.72 30.89
C ALA A 293 16.90 -4.87 31.50
N GLU A 294 17.08 -4.39 32.74
CA GLU A 294 16.10 -3.54 33.42
C GLU A 294 16.10 -2.12 32.84
N SER A 295 17.29 -1.56 32.57
CA SER A 295 17.42 -0.25 31.89
C SER A 295 16.86 -0.27 30.46
N MET A 296 16.97 -1.41 29.76
CA MET A 296 16.40 -1.64 28.44
C MET A 296 14.87 -1.71 28.50
N TRP A 297 14.32 -2.40 29.51
CA TRP A 297 12.88 -2.43 29.77
C TRP A 297 12.34 -1.03 30.09
N TRP A 298 13.00 -0.30 30.98
CA TRP A 298 12.65 1.08 31.28
C TRP A 298 12.65 1.95 30.02
N SER A 299 13.73 1.93 29.24
CA SER A 299 13.86 2.72 28.01
C SER A 299 12.76 2.38 26.99
N PHE A 300 12.40 1.10 26.85
CA PHE A 300 11.28 0.66 26.01
C PHE A 300 9.95 1.26 26.47
N THR A 301 9.62 1.15 27.75
CA THR A 301 8.36 1.67 28.29
C THR A 301 8.26 3.20 28.22
N THR A 302 9.39 3.90 28.35
CA THR A 302 9.48 5.36 28.20
C THR A 302 9.28 5.79 26.74
N VAL A 303 9.91 5.10 25.80
CA VAL A 303 9.77 5.34 24.36
C VAL A 303 8.34 5.08 23.87
N VAL A 304 7.70 3.99 24.32
CA VAL A 304 6.31 3.67 23.96
C VAL A 304 5.31 4.58 24.67
N THR A 305 5.78 5.55 25.49
CA THR A 305 4.96 6.46 26.30
C THR A 305 4.07 5.74 27.33
N GLY A 306 4.38 4.47 27.63
CA GLY A 306 3.68 3.68 28.65
C GLY A 306 3.94 4.22 30.06
N GLY A 307 5.14 4.74 30.32
CA GLY A 307 5.42 5.63 31.45
C GLY A 307 5.00 5.09 32.83
N PHE A 308 5.32 3.83 33.11
CA PHE A 308 5.05 3.19 34.39
C PHE A 308 5.93 3.79 35.49
N ALA A 309 5.36 4.70 36.28
CA ALA A 309 6.07 5.43 37.35
C ALA A 309 6.56 4.52 38.49
N ASP A 310 6.03 3.29 38.55
CA ASP A 310 6.43 2.22 39.47
C ASP A 310 7.71 1.49 39.04
N ILE A 311 8.15 1.62 37.78
CA ILE A 311 9.40 1.01 37.31
C ILE A 311 10.60 1.80 37.83
N TYR A 312 10.73 3.06 37.40
CA TYR A 312 11.82 3.92 37.84
C TYR A 312 11.56 5.38 37.47
N ASN A 313 11.78 6.29 38.42
CA ASN A 313 11.70 7.73 38.19
C ASN A 313 13.09 8.35 38.37
N PRO A 314 13.78 8.76 37.28
CA PRO A 314 15.12 9.28 37.36
C PRO A 314 15.26 10.46 38.32
N THR A 315 16.21 10.32 39.23
CA THR A 315 16.44 11.28 40.30
C THR A 315 17.45 12.35 39.89
N THR A 316 18.37 12.02 38.98
CA THR A 316 19.39 12.96 38.50
C THR A 316 18.84 13.90 37.43
N THR A 317 19.42 15.09 37.33
CA THR A 317 19.10 16.05 36.26
C THR A 317 19.37 15.44 34.88
N GLY A 318 20.42 14.63 34.75
CA GLY A 318 20.78 13.94 33.51
C GLY A 318 19.75 12.87 33.10
N GLY A 319 19.31 12.03 34.04
CA GLY A 319 18.29 11.00 33.79
C GLY A 319 16.92 11.58 33.46
N ARG A 320 16.54 12.71 34.09
CA ARG A 320 15.32 13.45 33.73
C ARG A 320 15.39 14.02 32.31
N PHE A 321 16.52 14.62 31.93
CA PHE A 321 16.72 15.11 30.57
C PHE A 321 16.67 13.98 29.54
N LEU A 322 17.30 12.83 29.84
CA LEU A 322 17.24 11.63 29.01
C LEU A 322 15.79 11.12 28.84
N THR A 323 15.00 11.14 29.90
CA THR A 323 13.58 10.73 29.88
C THR A 323 12.78 11.59 28.91
N VAL A 324 12.98 12.90 28.93
CA VAL A 324 12.32 13.83 28.00
C VAL A 324 12.69 13.52 26.55
N LEU A 325 13.98 13.26 26.27
CA LEU A 325 14.43 12.88 24.93
C LEU A 325 13.79 11.57 24.44
N LEU A 326 13.71 10.56 25.32
CA LEU A 326 13.09 9.27 24.99
C LEU A 326 11.60 9.44 24.67
N ILE A 327 10.87 10.22 25.47
CA ILE A 327 9.44 10.50 25.23
C ILE A 327 9.24 11.23 23.90
N ILE A 328 10.04 12.27 23.62
CA ILE A 328 9.96 13.01 22.35
C ILE A 328 10.23 12.06 21.17
N SER A 329 11.24 11.19 21.28
CA SER A 329 11.53 10.20 20.23
C SER A 329 10.36 9.24 19.98
N GLY A 330 9.67 8.82 21.06
CA GLY A 330 8.45 8.04 21.03
C GLY A 330 7.31 8.74 20.29
N MET A 331 7.08 10.01 20.61
CA MET A 331 6.05 10.81 19.93
C MET A 331 6.36 11.01 18.44
N ILE A 332 7.63 11.22 18.09
CA ILE A 332 8.06 11.35 16.69
C ILE A 332 7.74 10.06 15.92
N ILE A 333 8.00 8.87 16.47
CA ILE A 333 7.71 7.63 15.74
C ILE A 333 6.21 7.41 15.54
N VAL A 334 5.38 7.73 16.53
CA VAL A 334 3.92 7.66 16.40
C VAL A 334 3.42 8.67 15.36
N GLY A 335 4.01 9.87 15.34
CA GLY A 335 3.73 10.89 14.33
C GLY A 335 4.12 10.46 12.92
N VAL A 336 5.33 9.90 12.73
CA VAL A 336 5.77 9.33 11.46
C VAL A 336 4.88 8.17 11.04
N PHE A 337 4.47 7.31 11.97
CA PHE A 337 3.56 6.21 11.67
C PHE A 337 2.21 6.72 11.17
N THR A 338 1.64 7.71 11.87
CA THR A 338 0.38 8.33 11.46
C THR A 338 0.52 9.06 10.13
N ALA A 339 1.62 9.78 9.90
CA ALA A 339 1.88 10.54 8.68
C ALA A 339 2.12 9.63 7.47
N THR A 340 2.84 8.52 7.63
CA THR A 340 3.04 7.52 6.56
C THR A 340 1.76 6.77 6.24
N LEU A 341 0.95 6.44 7.26
CA LEU A 341 -0.37 5.90 7.04
C LEU A 341 -1.21 6.91 6.26
N THR A 342 -1.24 8.16 6.71
CA THR A 342 -1.98 9.24 6.06
C THR A 342 -1.49 9.50 4.64
N SER A 343 -0.17 9.49 4.37
CA SER A 343 0.35 9.72 3.02
C SER A 343 -0.09 8.65 2.04
N LEU A 344 -0.14 7.39 2.48
CA LEU A 344 -0.67 6.30 1.65
C LEU A 344 -2.15 6.52 1.28
N TYR A 345 -2.95 7.13 2.17
CA TYR A 345 -4.36 7.47 1.90
C TYR A 345 -4.56 8.85 1.24
N VAL A 346 -3.61 9.78 1.35
CA VAL A 346 -3.74 11.18 0.88
C VAL A 346 -3.11 11.37 -0.49
N GLU A 347 -2.19 10.51 -0.92
CA GLU A 347 -1.71 10.47 -2.31
C GLU A 347 -2.90 10.33 -3.28
N GLU A 348 -3.91 9.53 -2.90
CA GLU A 348 -5.21 9.42 -3.60
C GLU A 348 -5.99 10.75 -3.65
N GLY A 349 -6.09 11.49 -2.54
CA GLY A 349 -6.87 12.74 -2.48
C GLY A 349 -6.19 13.95 -3.13
N THR A 350 -4.86 13.95 -3.23
CA THR A 350 -4.10 15.06 -3.83
C THR A 350 -4.07 15.00 -5.35
N GLU A 351 -4.02 13.81 -5.94
CA GLU A 351 -4.20 13.62 -7.38
C GLU A 351 -5.62 13.99 -7.82
N GLU A 352 -6.65 13.63 -7.03
CA GLU A 352 -8.03 14.06 -7.27
C GLU A 352 -8.15 15.59 -7.26
N LEU A 353 -7.53 16.28 -6.29
CA LEU A 353 -7.54 17.75 -6.23
C LEU A 353 -6.84 18.39 -7.43
N GLN A 354 -5.70 17.84 -7.87
CA GLN A 354 -4.98 18.33 -9.05
C GLN A 354 -5.78 18.11 -10.34
N MET A 355 -6.41 16.95 -10.50
CA MET A 355 -7.31 16.63 -11.61
C MET A 355 -8.56 17.52 -11.62
N MET A 356 -9.14 17.78 -10.45
CA MET A 356 -10.29 18.67 -10.29
C MET A 356 -9.93 20.13 -10.62
N GLN A 357 -8.74 20.58 -10.19
CA GLN A 357 -8.23 21.90 -10.52
C GLN A 357 -7.94 22.06 -12.02
N LYS A 358 -7.32 21.04 -12.65
CA LYS A 358 -7.09 21.02 -14.10
C LYS A 358 -8.39 21.01 -14.89
N THR A 359 -9.38 20.23 -14.45
CA THR A 359 -10.72 20.17 -15.07
C THR A 359 -11.45 21.50 -14.93
N LEU A 360 -11.34 22.17 -13.77
CA LEU A 360 -11.90 23.50 -13.56
C LEU A 360 -11.23 24.53 -14.46
N ASP A 361 -9.90 24.54 -14.56
CA ASP A 361 -9.15 25.44 -15.44
C ASP A 361 -9.52 25.25 -16.91
N GLU A 362 -9.63 24.00 -17.38
CA GLU A 362 -10.11 23.66 -18.73
C GLU A 362 -11.55 24.13 -18.97
N ARG A 363 -12.44 23.96 -17.99
CA ARG A 363 -13.82 24.48 -18.09
C ARG A 363 -13.87 26.00 -18.12
N PHE A 364 -13.05 26.69 -17.32
CA PHE A 364 -12.96 28.15 -17.34
C PHE A 364 -12.40 28.67 -18.67
N THR A 365 -11.38 28.02 -19.23
CA THR A 365 -10.86 28.39 -20.56
C THR A 365 -11.87 28.13 -21.67
N ASN A 366 -12.59 27.01 -21.63
CA ASN A 366 -13.65 26.72 -22.60
C ASN A 366 -14.83 27.71 -22.48
N LEU A 367 -15.21 28.10 -21.26
CA LEU A 367 -16.21 29.14 -21.01
C LEU A 367 -15.74 30.50 -21.53
N ALA A 368 -14.49 30.88 -21.26
CA ALA A 368 -13.92 32.13 -21.75
C ALA A 368 -13.90 32.18 -23.29
N ASN A 369 -13.46 31.11 -23.95
CA ASN A 369 -13.43 30.99 -25.41
C ASN A 369 -14.84 31.02 -26.01
N SER A 370 -15.80 30.31 -25.40
CA SER A 370 -17.20 30.30 -25.83
C SER A 370 -17.84 31.70 -25.69
N HIS A 371 -17.52 32.40 -24.61
CA HIS A 371 -18.00 33.76 -24.39
C HIS A 371 -17.38 34.74 -25.40
N GLU A 372 -16.08 34.63 -25.69
CA GLU A 372 -15.42 35.44 -26.71
C GLU A 372 -16.02 35.18 -28.11
N GLN A 373 -16.24 33.92 -28.46
CA GLN A 373 -16.87 33.53 -29.73
C GLN A 373 -18.29 34.07 -29.86
N GLY A 374 -19.14 33.92 -28.83
CA GLY A 374 -20.48 34.49 -28.82
C GLY A 374 -20.49 36.03 -28.90
N THR A 375 -19.46 36.68 -28.35
CA THR A 375 -19.31 38.15 -28.44
C THR A 375 -18.93 38.58 -29.86
N ARG A 376 -18.07 37.81 -30.56
CA ARG A 376 -17.72 38.03 -31.97
C ARG A 376 -18.91 37.80 -32.90
N GLU A 377 -19.66 36.72 -32.71
CA GLU A 377 -20.86 36.42 -33.51
C GLU A 377 -21.93 37.53 -33.37
N ARG A 378 -22.12 38.06 -32.15
CA ARG A 378 -23.00 39.22 -31.93
C ARG A 378 -22.52 40.47 -32.67
N HIS A 379 -21.23 40.78 -32.65
CA HIS A 379 -20.69 41.93 -33.38
C HIS A 379 -20.85 41.76 -34.89
N GLN A 380 -20.61 40.55 -35.40
CA GLN A 380 -20.77 40.25 -36.81
C GLN A 380 -22.24 40.35 -37.26
N GLY A 381 -23.18 39.86 -36.45
CA GLY A 381 -24.61 40.01 -36.73
C GLY A 381 -25.11 41.46 -36.68
N ILE A 382 -24.55 42.31 -35.80
CA ILE A 382 -24.84 43.75 -35.77
C ILE A 382 -24.33 44.41 -37.06
N TYR A 383 -23.09 44.11 -37.46
CA TYR A 383 -22.51 44.64 -38.69
C TYR A 383 -23.31 44.23 -39.93
N GLU A 384 -23.71 42.96 -40.04
CA GLU A 384 -24.53 42.47 -41.14
C GLU A 384 -25.89 43.17 -41.20
N ARG A 385 -26.53 43.43 -40.04
CA ARG A 385 -27.77 44.21 -39.98
C ARG A 385 -27.58 45.65 -40.46
N GLU A 386 -26.53 46.34 -40.02
CA GLU A 386 -26.25 47.71 -40.47
C GLU A 386 -26.02 47.78 -41.99
N VAL A 387 -25.29 46.81 -42.56
CA VAL A 387 -25.08 46.72 -44.00
C VAL A 387 -26.38 46.43 -44.75
N LEU A 388 -27.23 45.56 -44.21
CA LEU A 388 -28.52 45.24 -44.81
C LEU A 388 -29.46 46.44 -44.79
N ASP A 389 -29.56 47.15 -43.66
CA ASP A 389 -30.39 48.35 -43.51
C ASP A 389 -29.92 49.46 -44.45
N ARG A 390 -28.61 49.63 -44.64
CA ARG A 390 -28.05 50.58 -45.61
C ARG A 390 -28.45 50.23 -47.04
N LYS A 391 -28.32 48.97 -47.45
CA LYS A 391 -28.75 48.50 -48.78
C LYS A 391 -30.25 48.66 -48.99
N LEU A 392 -31.06 48.41 -47.95
CA LEU A 392 -32.51 48.60 -47.98
C LEU A 392 -32.88 50.08 -48.15
N SER A 393 -32.18 50.97 -47.46
CA SER A 393 -32.35 52.43 -47.58
C SER A 393 -32.00 52.94 -48.98
N GLU A 394 -30.86 52.51 -49.53
CA GLU A 394 -30.41 52.83 -50.90
C GLU A 394 -31.38 52.29 -51.96
N GLY A 395 -31.88 51.06 -51.77
CA GLY A 395 -32.90 50.46 -52.62
C GLY A 395 -34.23 51.23 -52.59
N MET A 396 -34.71 51.61 -51.40
CA MET A 396 -35.93 52.42 -51.25
C MET A 396 -35.79 53.79 -51.92
N THR A 397 -34.67 54.49 -51.72
CA THR A 397 -34.44 55.79 -52.36
C THR A 397 -34.43 55.68 -53.88
N THR A 398 -33.87 54.60 -54.43
CA THR A 398 -33.89 54.33 -55.87
C THR A 398 -35.31 54.10 -56.39
N ILE A 399 -36.13 53.33 -55.66
CA ILE A 399 -37.55 53.10 -56.01
C ILE A 399 -38.34 54.41 -55.98
N PHE A 400 -38.16 55.22 -54.95
CA PHE A 400 -38.82 56.53 -54.83
C PHE A 400 -38.44 57.47 -55.98
N ASN A 401 -37.17 57.53 -56.35
CA ASN A 401 -36.71 58.33 -57.48
C ASN A 401 -37.31 57.85 -58.81
N ASN A 402 -37.34 56.53 -59.04
CA ASN A 402 -37.94 55.95 -60.23
C ASN A 402 -39.46 56.22 -60.31
N GLN A 403 -40.18 56.13 -59.18
CA GLN A 403 -41.60 56.48 -59.15
C GLN A 403 -41.84 57.95 -59.46
N LYS A 404 -41.00 58.85 -58.92
CA LYS A 404 -41.08 60.28 -59.21
C LYS A 404 -40.83 60.56 -60.69
N GLU A 405 -39.78 59.96 -61.27
CA GLU A 405 -39.48 60.11 -62.70
C GLU A 405 -40.61 59.56 -63.59
N LEU A 406 -41.23 58.44 -63.19
CA LEU A 406 -42.38 57.88 -63.89
C LEU A 406 -43.60 58.81 -63.80
N SER A 407 -43.87 59.39 -62.62
CA SER A 407 -44.93 60.36 -62.41
C SER A 407 -44.72 61.61 -63.26
N ASP A 408 -43.51 62.16 -63.29
CA ASP A 408 -43.15 63.34 -64.09
C ASP A 408 -43.34 63.05 -65.58
N LYS A 409 -42.95 61.85 -66.06
CA LYS A 409 -43.18 61.42 -67.45
C LYS A 409 -44.66 61.26 -67.79
N ILE A 410 -45.47 60.73 -66.86
CA ILE A 410 -46.92 60.62 -67.04
C ILE A 410 -47.55 62.01 -67.14
N GLU A 411 -47.15 62.96 -66.28
CA GLU A 411 -47.65 64.34 -66.32
C GLU A 411 -47.23 65.06 -67.62
N GLU A 412 -46.02 64.82 -68.12
CA GLU A 412 -45.55 65.37 -69.38
C GLU A 412 -46.32 64.79 -70.59
N LEU A 413 -46.63 63.50 -70.55
CA LEU A 413 -47.47 62.84 -71.57
C LEU A 413 -48.90 63.38 -71.55
N ASP A 414 -49.49 63.59 -70.37
CA ASP A 414 -50.84 64.13 -70.22
C ASP A 414 -50.93 65.59 -70.73
N LYS A 415 -49.89 66.41 -70.45
CA LYS A 415 -49.75 67.75 -71.05
C LYS A 415 -49.65 67.71 -72.57
N LYS A 416 -48.92 66.74 -73.15
CA LYS A 416 -48.82 66.57 -74.61
C LYS A 416 -50.15 66.13 -75.23
N ILE A 417 -50.89 65.24 -74.58
CA ILE A 417 -52.19 64.75 -75.05
C ILE A 417 -53.25 65.86 -75.02
N ASN A 418 -53.31 66.67 -73.98
CA ASN A 418 -54.27 67.78 -73.84
C ASN A 418 -53.93 69.03 -74.69
N SER A 419 -52.82 69.03 -75.44
CA SER A 419 -52.37 70.13 -76.30
C SER A 419 -52.66 69.92 -77.80
N LYS A 420 -53.34 68.82 -78.14
CA LYS A 420 -53.91 68.53 -79.46
C LYS A 420 -55.43 68.64 -79.39
#